data_AF-A0A1C8ZR55-F1
#
_entry.id   AF-A0A1C8ZR55-F1
#
_cell.length_a   1.000
_cell.length_b   1.000
_cell.length_c   1.000
_cell.angle_alpha   90.00
_cell.angle_beta   90.00
_cell.angle_gamma   90.00
#
_symmetry.space_group_name_H-M   'P 1'
#
loop_
_entity.id
_entity.type
_entity.pdbx_description
1 polymer ?
#
loop_
_entity_poly.entity_id
_entity_poly.type
_entity_poly.pdbx_seq_one_letter_code
_entity_poly.pdbx_strand_id
1 'polypeptide(L)'
;MVRKSILALSLLLPILVSGILAAAQAPSDTAQGFEGINIGAGLAVGLAAIGAGVAVGMAAAAGVGVLTERREMFGTVLIFVAIGEGIAVYGILFAVLMLFGKF
;
A
#
# COMPACT_ATOMS: atom_id res chain seq x y z
N MET A 1 -11.61 -11.95 28.65
CA MET A 1 -10.30 -12.04 27.97
C MET A 1 -10.12 -10.92 26.94
N VAL A 2 -11.08 -10.72 26.03
CA VAL A 2 -11.05 -9.70 24.96
C VAL A 2 -10.79 -8.25 25.43
N ARG A 3 -11.41 -7.79 26.53
CA ARG A 3 -11.17 -6.42 27.06
C ARG A 3 -9.72 -6.15 27.47
N LYS A 4 -9.03 -7.12 28.07
CA LYS A 4 -7.60 -6.98 28.45
C LYS A 4 -6.70 -7.00 27.22
N SER A 5 -7.02 -7.82 26.21
CA SER A 5 -6.29 -7.87 24.94
C SER A 5 -6.45 -6.59 24.12
N ILE A 6 -7.65 -6.00 24.08
CA ILE A 6 -7.90 -4.70 23.42
C ILE A 6 -7.14 -3.58 24.14
N LEU A 7 -7.17 -3.53 25.47
CA LEU A 7 -6.43 -2.54 26.25
C LEU A 7 -4.92 -2.67 26.05
N ALA A 8 -4.39 -3.90 26.06
CA ALA A 8 -2.97 -4.15 25.79
C ALA A 8 -2.56 -3.72 24.37
N LEU A 9 -3.37 -4.04 23.36
CA LEU A 9 -3.11 -3.64 21.97
C LEU A 9 -3.13 -2.11 21.81
N SER A 10 -4.08 -1.42 22.47
CA SER A 10 -4.17 0.04 22.42
C SER A 10 -2.99 0.78 23.07
N LEU A 11 -2.30 0.14 24.01
CA LEU A 11 -1.09 0.69 24.67
C LEU A 11 0.20 0.31 23.93
N LEU A 12 0.28 -0.89 23.35
CA LEU A 12 1.47 -1.38 22.63
C LEU A 12 1.61 -0.79 21.22
N LEU A 13 0.49 -0.61 20.51
CA LEU A 13 0.48 -0.08 19.15
C LEU A 13 1.14 1.32 19.05
N PRO A 14 0.81 2.31 19.91
CA PRO A 14 1.45 3.62 19.82
C PRO A 14 2.95 3.60 20.17
N ILE A 15 3.40 2.70 21.05
CA ILE A 15 4.82 2.55 21.40
C ILE A 15 5.61 2.01 20.19
N LEU A 16 5.07 1.00 19.51
CA LEU A 16 5.67 0.44 18.29
C LEU A 16 5.71 1.47 17.15
N VAL A 17 4.62 2.23 16.98
CA VAL A 17 4.55 3.30 15.97
C VAL A 17 5.54 4.42 16.26
N SER A 18 5.75 4.79 17.53
CA SER A 18 6.67 5.86 17.90
C SER A 18 8.13 5.54 17.54
N GLY A 19 8.56 4.28 17.70
CA GLY A 19 9.91 3.85 17.29
C GLY A 19 10.12 3.88 15.77
N ILE A 20 9.09 3.53 15.00
CA ILE A 20 9.11 3.60 13.53
C ILE A 20 9.16 5.05 13.06
N LEU A 21 8.38 5.94 13.69
CA LEU A 21 8.37 7.37 13.37
C LEU A 21 9.72 8.03 13.68
N ALA A 22 10.37 7.67 14.78
CA ALA A 22 11.69 8.18 15.12
C ALA A 22 12.77 7.76 14.09
N ALA A 23 12.74 6.50 13.64
CA ALA A 23 13.64 6.02 12.58
C ALA A 23 13.35 6.68 11.22
N ALA A 24 12.08 6.96 10.93
CA ALA A 24 11.67 7.63 9.69
C ALA A 24 12.06 9.12 9.64
N GLN A 25 12.26 9.77 10.79
CA GLN A 25 12.65 11.18 10.89
C GLN A 25 14.16 11.39 11.03
N ALA A 26 14.95 10.32 11.07
CA ALA A 26 16.41 10.41 11.12
C ALA A 26 16.94 11.05 9.82
N PRO A 27 17.95 11.95 9.89
CA PRO A 27 18.55 12.53 8.70
C PRO A 27 19.05 11.45 7.73
N SER A 28 18.80 11.65 6.43
CA SER A 28 19.10 10.70 5.35
C SER A 28 20.58 10.34 5.24
N ASP A 29 21.49 11.18 5.75
CA ASP A 29 22.93 10.94 5.78
C ASP A 29 23.40 9.98 6.88
N THR A 30 22.49 9.53 7.76
CA THR A 30 22.81 8.60 8.86
C THR A 30 22.43 7.16 8.51
N ALA A 31 23.14 6.17 9.08
CA ALA A 31 22.80 4.76 8.90
C ALA A 31 21.34 4.44 9.29
N GLN A 32 20.82 5.10 10.34
CA GLN A 32 19.43 4.98 10.77
C GLN A 32 18.44 5.57 9.77
N GLY A 33 18.80 6.66 9.09
CA GLY A 33 17.99 7.25 8.01
C GLY A 33 17.88 6.34 6.79
N PHE A 34 18.99 5.70 6.38
CA PHE A 34 18.98 4.71 5.30
C PHE A 34 18.10 3.48 5.62
N GLU A 35 18.11 2.99 6.86
CA GLU A 35 17.21 1.92 7.30
C GLU A 35 15.74 2.36 7.26
N GLY A 36 15.45 3.59 7.71
CA GLY A 36 14.10 4.18 7.65
C GLY A 36 13.57 4.29 6.22
N ILE A 37 14.39 4.70 5.26
CA ILE A 37 14.04 4.78 3.84
C ILE A 37 13.70 3.40 3.27
N ASN A 38 14.51 2.37 3.56
CA ASN A 38 14.27 1.01 3.06
C ASN A 38 12.95 0.42 3.58
N ILE A 39 12.68 0.60 4.87
CA ILE A 39 11.43 0.13 5.48
C ILE A 39 10.24 0.93 4.95
N GLY A 40 10.39 2.26 4.83
CA GLY A 40 9.37 3.15 4.28
C GLY A 40 9.01 2.80 2.83
N ALA A 41 10.01 2.53 1.99
CA ALA A 41 9.80 2.10 0.60
C ALA A 41 9.07 0.75 0.53
N GLY A 42 9.47 -0.23 1.36
CA GLY A 42 8.79 -1.53 1.43
C GLY A 42 7.32 -1.41 1.88
N LEU A 43 7.05 -0.56 2.88
CA LEU A 43 5.69 -0.30 3.35
C LEU A 43 4.84 0.43 2.31
N ALA A 44 5.41 1.40 1.58
CA ALA A 44 4.70 2.12 0.54
C ALA A 44 4.20 1.18 -0.56
N VAL A 45 5.06 0.28 -1.06
CA VAL A 45 4.65 -0.72 -2.07
C VAL A 45 3.68 -1.74 -1.48
N GLY A 46 3.99 -2.29 -0.29
CA GLY A 46 3.18 -3.35 0.32
C GLY A 46 1.74 -2.92 0.60
N LEU A 47 1.55 -1.74 1.21
CA LEU A 47 0.21 -1.22 1.52
C LEU A 47 -0.55 -0.81 0.26
N ALA A 48 0.13 -0.21 -0.72
CA ALA A 48 -0.49 0.13 -2.00
C ALA A 48 -0.95 -1.12 -2.76
N ALA A 49 -0.13 -2.19 -2.78
CA ALA A 49 -0.47 -3.44 -3.43
C ALA A 49 -1.70 -4.13 -2.81
N ILE A 50 -1.85 -4.07 -1.47
CA ILE A 50 -3.04 -4.57 -0.79
C ILE A 50 -4.29 -3.79 -1.22
N GLY A 51 -4.21 -2.45 -1.21
CA GLY A 51 -5.32 -1.60 -1.64
C GLY A 51 -5.70 -1.82 -3.11
N ALA A 52 -4.70 -1.92 -3.99
CA ALA A 52 -4.89 -2.21 -5.40
C ALA A 52 -5.53 -3.58 -5.61
N GLY A 53 -5.06 -4.63 -4.92
CA GLY A 53 -5.59 -5.98 -5.05
C GLY A 53 -7.07 -6.07 -4.67
N VAL A 54 -7.51 -5.34 -3.64
CA VAL A 54 -8.94 -5.27 -3.28
C VAL A 54 -9.75 -4.56 -4.36
N ALA A 55 -9.29 -3.39 -4.83
CA ALA A 55 -10.00 -2.63 -5.86
C ALA A 55 -10.12 -3.41 -7.18
N VAL A 56 -8.99 -3.94 -7.66
CA VAL A 56 -8.88 -4.75 -8.89
C VAL A 56 -9.72 -6.02 -8.78
N GLY A 57 -9.66 -6.74 -7.66
CA GLY A 57 -10.44 -7.96 -7.44
C GLY A 57 -11.94 -7.72 -7.52
N MET A 58 -12.43 -6.64 -6.91
CA MET A 58 -13.84 -6.26 -6.97
C MET A 58 -14.28 -5.83 -8.38
N ALA A 59 -13.47 -5.01 -9.06
CA ALA A 59 -13.76 -4.56 -10.42
C ALA A 59 -13.76 -5.73 -11.43
N ALA A 60 -12.79 -6.63 -11.33
CA ALA A 60 -12.69 -7.80 -12.18
C ALA A 60 -13.86 -8.77 -11.97
N ALA A 61 -14.27 -9.02 -10.72
CA ALA A 61 -15.40 -9.88 -10.42
C ALA A 61 -16.72 -9.36 -11.03
N ALA A 62 -16.98 -8.04 -10.91
CA ALA A 62 -18.12 -7.41 -11.55
C ALA A 62 -18.02 -7.48 -13.09
N GLY A 63 -16.81 -7.24 -13.63
CA GLY A 63 -16.52 -7.28 -15.06
C GLY A 63 -16.76 -8.65 -15.70
N VAL A 64 -16.36 -9.73 -15.04
CA VAL A 64 -16.62 -11.10 -15.52
C VAL A 64 -18.12 -11.36 -15.63
N GLY A 65 -18.94 -10.85 -14.70
CA GLY A 65 -20.40 -10.94 -14.76
C GLY A 65 -20.99 -10.23 -15.97
N VAL A 66 -20.47 -9.04 -16.33
CA VAL A 66 -20.91 -8.31 -17.52
C VAL A 66 -20.52 -9.03 -18.82
N LEU A 67 -19.36 -9.67 -18.81
CA LEU A 67 -18.80 -10.36 -19.98
C LEU A 67 -19.51 -11.67 -20.33
N THR A 68 -20.31 -12.24 -19.43
CA THR A 68 -21.15 -13.41 -19.76
C THR A 68 -22.28 -13.03 -20.70
N GLU A 69 -22.83 -11.81 -20.58
CA GLU A 69 -23.93 -11.31 -21.41
C GLU A 69 -23.45 -10.43 -22.57
N ARG A 70 -22.41 -9.62 -22.35
CA ARG A 70 -21.90 -8.63 -23.33
C ARG A 70 -20.39 -8.74 -23.50
N ARG A 71 -19.96 -9.70 -24.32
CA ARG A 71 -18.54 -9.96 -24.63
C ARG A 71 -17.84 -8.76 -25.28
N GLU A 72 -18.59 -7.97 -26.05
CA GLU A 72 -18.11 -6.78 -26.73
C GLU A 72 -17.63 -5.67 -25.77
N MET A 73 -18.03 -5.72 -24.49
CA MET A 73 -17.63 -4.74 -23.47
C MET A 73 -16.29 -5.05 -22.79
N PHE A 74 -15.54 -6.03 -23.28
CA PHE A 74 -14.23 -6.42 -22.72
C PHE A 74 -13.24 -5.27 -22.57
N GLY A 75 -13.15 -4.40 -23.57
CA GLY A 75 -12.27 -3.22 -23.51
C GLY A 75 -12.64 -2.28 -22.35
N THR A 76 -13.94 -1.99 -22.18
CA THR A 76 -14.43 -1.12 -21.10
C THR A 76 -14.19 -1.74 -19.73
N VAL A 77 -14.44 -3.04 -19.58
CA VAL A 77 -14.18 -3.78 -18.34
C VAL A 77 -12.70 -3.72 -17.97
N LEU A 78 -11.80 -3.92 -18.95
CA LEU A 78 -10.35 -3.80 -18.73
C LEU A 78 -9.94 -2.40 -18.28
N ILE A 79 -10.55 -1.34 -18.81
CA ILE A 79 -10.25 0.04 -18.38
C ILE A 79 -10.60 0.24 -16.91
N PHE A 80 -11.76 -0.25 -16.46
CA PHE A 80 -12.15 -0.12 -15.05
C PHE A 80 -11.21 -0.88 -14.10
N VAL A 81 -10.74 -2.05 -14.51
CA VAL A 81 -9.73 -2.81 -13.76
C VAL A 81 -8.40 -2.08 -13.73
N ALA A 82 -7.94 -1.57 -14.87
CA ALA A 82 -6.66 -0.86 -15.00
C ALA A 82 -6.61 0.45 -14.19
N ILE A 83 -7.73 1.16 -14.07
CA ILE A 83 -7.80 2.35 -13.20
C ILE A 83 -7.55 1.97 -11.73
N GLY A 84 -8.01 0.79 -11.28
CA GLY A 84 -7.72 0.26 -9.94
C GLY A 84 -6.25 -0.09 -9.72
N GLU A 85 -5.58 -0.62 -10.75
CA GLU A 85 -4.13 -0.94 -10.74
C GLU A 85 -3.26 0.31 -10.46
N GLY A 86 -3.75 1.50 -10.84
CA GLY A 86 -3.06 2.76 -10.63
C GLY A 86 -2.61 3.01 -9.18
N ILE A 87 -3.34 2.46 -8.19
CA ILE A 87 -2.98 2.52 -6.77
C ILE A 87 -1.61 1.86 -6.52
N ALA A 88 -1.37 0.68 -7.09
CA ALA A 88 -0.09 -0.04 -6.95
C ALA A 88 1.05 0.72 -7.64
N VAL A 89 0.77 1.30 -8.82
CA VAL A 89 1.74 2.09 -9.57
C VAL A 89 2.18 3.32 -8.78
N TYR A 90 1.25 4.01 -8.10
CA TYR A 90 1.60 5.10 -7.19
C TYR A 90 2.46 4.62 -6.01
N GLY A 91 2.18 3.45 -5.43
CA GLY A 91 3.01 2.88 -4.37
C GLY A 91 4.46 2.64 -4.81
N ILE A 92 4.65 2.10 -6.02
CA ILE A 92 5.98 1.93 -6.62
C ILE A 92 6.63 3.28 -6.91
N LEU A 93 5.89 4.24 -7.44
CA LEU A 93 6.39 5.60 -7.70
C LEU A 93 6.97 6.22 -6.42
N PHE A 94 6.24 6.19 -5.31
CA PHE A 94 6.72 6.73 -4.04
C PHE A 94 7.93 5.96 -3.50
N ALA A 95 7.96 4.64 -3.61
CA ALA A 95 9.12 3.85 -3.21
C ALA A 95 10.37 4.20 -4.03
N VAL A 96 10.23 4.39 -5.34
CA VAL A 96 11.32 4.84 -6.23
C VAL A 96 11.77 6.25 -5.84
N LEU A 97 10.84 7.17 -5.56
CA LEU A 97 11.16 8.52 -5.10
C LEU A 97 11.87 8.52 -3.75
N MET A 98 11.54 7.61 -2.82
CA MET A 98 12.24 7.50 -1.54
C MET A 98 13.65 6.92 -1.70
N LEU A 99 13.83 5.94 -2.58
CA LEU A 99 15.12 5.25 -2.77
C LEU A 99 16.11 6.05 -3.63
N PHE A 100 15.61 6.75 -4.64
CA PHE A 100 16.44 7.43 -5.64
C PHE A 100 16.25 8.95 -5.68
N GLY A 101 15.17 9.46 -5.07
CA GLY A 101 14.97 10.89 -4.90
C GLY A 101 15.96 11.41 -3.88
N LYS A 102 16.96 12.14 -4.37
CA LYS A 102 18.00 12.77 -3.57
C LYS A 102 17.39 14.00 -2.87
N PHE A 103 16.67 13.77 -1.78
CA PHE A 103 16.13 14.82 -0.90
C PHE A 103 16.98 14.95 0.37
#